data_AF-A0A1Z8MBG4-F1
#
_entry.id   AF-A0A1Z8MBG4-F1
#
_cell.length_a   1.000
_cell.length_b   1.000
_cell.length_c   1.000
_cell.angle_alpha   90.00
_cell.angle_beta   90.00
_cell.angle_gamma   90.00
#
_symmetry.space_group_name_H-M   'P 1'
#
loop_
_entity.id
_entity.type
_entity.pdbx_description
1 polymer ?
#
loop_
_entity_poly.entity_id
_entity_poly.type
_entity_poly.pdbx_seq_one_letter_code
_entity_poly.pdbx_strand_id
1 'polypeptide(L)'
;MAKKTSALAGIFDDEPDAPAPAPVPVADTTPAPQPAAPRRSRRAADTPAPTAPARRSSHPGKKPVLIHIPEDMHRTLRQLSVEEGGEPLTVITERLLRQYLVQRGHTRFAP
;
A
#
# COMPACT_ATOMS: atom_id res chain seq x y z
N MET A 1 -41.19 6.22 33.98
CA MET A 1 -39.83 5.77 34.35
C MET A 1 -39.79 4.24 34.31
N ALA A 2 -39.01 3.63 33.41
CA ALA A 2 -38.54 2.22 33.40
C ALA A 2 -37.81 2.02 32.04
N LYS A 3 -36.52 2.36 31.96
CA LYS A 3 -35.34 1.48 32.12
C LYS A 3 -35.21 0.46 30.97
N LYS A 4 -34.34 0.84 30.03
CA LYS A 4 -33.86 0.09 28.86
C LYS A 4 -33.26 -1.25 29.29
N THR A 5 -33.69 -2.36 28.69
CA THR A 5 -32.99 -3.64 28.80
C THR A 5 -31.89 -3.69 27.74
N SER A 6 -30.66 -3.77 28.23
CA SER A 6 -29.41 -3.72 27.49
C SER A 6 -29.15 -5.04 26.74
N ALA A 7 -28.82 -4.96 25.45
CA ALA A 7 -28.50 -6.09 24.57
C ALA A 7 -26.99 -6.20 24.29
N LEU A 8 -26.15 -5.91 25.30
CA LEU A 8 -24.70 -5.89 25.14
C LEU A 8 -24.01 -6.51 26.38
N ALA A 9 -24.37 -7.74 26.72
CA ALA A 9 -23.77 -8.52 27.81
C ALA A 9 -23.12 -9.81 27.26
N GLY A 10 -22.35 -9.70 26.18
CA GLY A 10 -21.73 -10.87 25.55
C GLY A 10 -20.59 -10.53 24.58
N ILE A 11 -19.72 -9.58 24.92
CA ILE A 11 -18.55 -9.20 24.10
C ILE A 11 -17.21 -9.34 24.85
N PHE A 12 -17.21 -9.75 26.12
CA PHE A 12 -15.98 -9.86 26.92
C PHE A 12 -15.90 -11.18 27.68
N ASP A 13 -16.08 -12.30 26.99
CA ASP A 13 -15.71 -13.62 27.49
C ASP A 13 -15.03 -14.42 26.37
N ASP A 14 -13.81 -14.00 26.05
CA ASP A 14 -12.77 -14.84 25.43
C ASP A 14 -11.45 -14.31 25.99
N GLU A 15 -11.18 -14.69 27.23
CA GLU A 15 -9.86 -14.56 27.84
C GLU A 15 -9.10 -15.86 27.57
N PRO A 16 -7.94 -15.86 26.88
CA PRO A 16 -7.10 -17.04 26.82
C PRO A 16 -6.38 -17.21 28.16
N ASP A 17 -6.93 -18.07 29.01
CA ASP A 17 -6.35 -18.52 30.27
C ASP A 17 -4.94 -19.11 30.06
N ALA A 18 -3.98 -18.42 30.67
CA ALA A 18 -2.69 -18.79 31.27
C ALA A 18 -1.79 -19.95 30.72
N PRO A 19 -0.45 -19.77 30.82
CA PRO A 19 0.56 -20.75 30.42
C PRO A 19 0.82 -21.80 31.51
N ALA A 20 1.06 -23.06 31.12
CA ALA A 20 1.61 -24.09 32.01
C ALA A 20 2.81 -24.81 31.35
N PRO A 21 3.99 -24.83 32.00
CA PRO A 21 5.18 -25.53 31.52
C PRO A 21 5.21 -26.97 32.06
N ALA A 22 5.63 -27.94 31.23
CA ALA A 22 6.07 -29.24 31.70
C ALA A 22 7.26 -29.75 30.85
N PRO A 23 8.38 -30.15 31.48
CA PRO A 23 9.62 -30.54 30.82
C PRO A 23 9.70 -32.05 30.60
N VAL A 24 10.26 -32.51 29.48
CA VAL A 24 10.96 -33.81 29.39
C VAL A 24 12.08 -33.77 28.33
N PRO A 25 13.18 -34.52 28.53
CA PRO A 25 14.50 -34.19 27.98
C PRO A 25 14.98 -35.11 26.85
N VAL A 26 16.00 -34.61 26.14
CA VAL A 26 17.07 -35.28 25.39
C VAL A 26 16.73 -36.25 24.24
N ALA A 27 17.09 -35.81 23.03
CA ALA A 27 17.86 -36.66 22.12
C ALA A 27 18.94 -35.80 21.46
N ASP A 28 20.10 -35.87 22.08
CA ASP A 28 21.39 -35.39 21.62
C ASP A 28 21.68 -35.89 20.19
N THR A 29 21.97 -34.98 19.26
CA THR A 29 22.79 -35.29 18.08
C THR A 29 23.51 -34.01 17.66
N THR A 30 24.63 -33.74 18.32
CA THR A 30 25.71 -32.94 17.75
C THR A 30 27.02 -33.66 18.04
N PRO A 31 27.78 -34.01 17.01
CA PRO A 31 29.08 -33.36 16.81
C PRO A 31 29.29 -33.05 15.32
N ALA A 32 29.99 -32.03 14.83
CA ALA A 32 30.80 -30.93 15.34
C ALA A 32 31.09 -30.03 14.09
N PRO A 33 31.73 -28.87 14.22
CA PRO A 33 31.63 -27.75 13.27
C PRO A 33 32.62 -27.85 12.11
N GLN A 34 32.23 -27.38 10.92
CA GLN A 34 33.18 -27.02 9.86
C GLN A 34 32.95 -25.57 9.39
N PRO A 35 34.01 -24.73 9.37
CA PRO A 35 33.90 -23.33 9.01
C PRO A 35 34.05 -23.15 7.50
N ALA A 36 33.09 -22.48 6.85
CA ALA A 36 33.25 -22.06 5.45
C ALA A 36 32.59 -20.71 5.17
N ALA A 37 33.44 -19.68 5.17
CA ALA A 37 33.37 -18.42 4.41
C ALA A 37 32.26 -17.37 4.73
N PRO A 38 32.60 -16.07 4.69
CA PRO A 38 31.70 -15.00 5.10
C PRO A 38 30.64 -14.76 4.02
N ARG A 39 29.41 -15.25 4.24
CA ARG A 39 28.27 -14.89 3.38
C ARG A 39 27.76 -13.50 3.75
N ARG A 40 28.37 -12.54 3.05
CA ARG A 40 28.00 -11.13 2.85
C ARG A 40 26.49 -10.89 3.06
N SER A 41 26.19 -10.16 4.13
CA SER A 41 24.92 -9.49 4.38
C SER A 41 24.40 -8.78 3.13
N ARG A 42 23.24 -9.19 2.62
CA ARG A 42 22.36 -8.37 1.77
C ARG A 42 20.90 -8.68 2.10
N ARG A 43 20.41 -7.95 3.08
CA ARG A 43 19.00 -7.60 3.21
C ARG A 43 18.64 -6.78 1.95
N ALA A 44 17.88 -7.35 1.03
CA ALA A 44 17.29 -6.62 -0.08
C ALA A 44 15.84 -7.06 -0.18
N ALA A 45 14.95 -6.09 0.00
CA ALA A 45 13.52 -6.26 -0.03
C ALA A 45 13.09 -6.79 -1.41
N ASP A 46 12.48 -7.96 -1.42
CA ASP A 46 11.61 -8.39 -2.50
C ASP A 46 10.33 -7.55 -2.43
N THR A 47 10.38 -6.37 -3.05
CA THR A 47 9.18 -5.66 -3.48
C THR A 47 9.15 -5.79 -4.99
N PRO A 48 8.20 -6.53 -5.59
CA PRO A 48 8.08 -6.56 -7.04
C PRO A 48 7.79 -5.14 -7.52
N ALA A 49 8.72 -4.57 -8.28
CA ALA A 49 8.49 -3.30 -8.96
C ALA A 49 7.26 -3.47 -9.86
N PRO A 50 6.25 -2.59 -9.79
CA PRO A 50 5.11 -2.69 -10.70
C PRO A 50 5.63 -2.47 -12.12
N THR A 51 5.47 -3.51 -12.95
CA THR A 51 5.71 -3.47 -14.39
C THR A 51 4.88 -2.34 -14.97
N ALA A 52 5.53 -1.21 -15.25
CA ALA A 52 4.84 -0.04 -15.78
C ALA A 52 4.27 -0.40 -17.17
N PRO A 53 2.96 -0.22 -17.41
CA PRO A 53 2.38 -0.44 -18.73
C PRO A 53 3.10 0.46 -19.76
N ALA A 54 3.24 -0.04 -20.99
CA ALA A 54 3.89 0.66 -22.10
C ALA A 54 3.36 2.10 -22.20
N ARG A 55 4.18 3.04 -21.72
CA ARG A 55 3.78 4.42 -21.46
C ARG A 55 3.55 5.12 -22.80
N ARG A 56 2.30 5.20 -23.23
CA ARG A 56 1.85 6.25 -24.16
C ARG A 56 1.99 7.58 -23.40
N SER A 57 3.23 8.09 -23.35
CA SER A 57 3.52 9.35 -22.68
C SER A 57 2.73 10.44 -23.41
N SER A 58 1.80 11.09 -22.72
CA SER A 58 1.03 12.21 -23.26
C SER A 58 1.92 13.39 -23.67
N HIS A 59 3.18 13.40 -23.21
CA HIS A 59 4.15 14.46 -23.45
C HIS A 59 5.52 13.88 -23.84
N PRO A 60 5.69 13.42 -25.10
CA PRO A 60 7.00 12.96 -25.57
C PRO A 60 8.02 14.11 -25.50
N GLY A 61 9.24 13.79 -25.06
CA GLY A 61 10.35 14.76 -24.98
C GLY A 61 10.34 15.67 -23.75
N LYS A 62 9.31 15.63 -22.89
CA LYS A 62 9.29 16.38 -21.63
C LYS A 62 9.66 15.49 -20.44
N LYS A 63 10.38 16.06 -19.47
CA LYS A 63 10.68 15.38 -18.21
C LYS A 63 9.40 15.26 -17.37
N PRO A 64 9.17 14.12 -16.69
CA PRO A 64 8.06 13.99 -15.76
C PRO A 64 8.24 14.97 -14.60
N VAL A 65 7.13 15.56 -14.15
CA VAL A 65 7.10 16.46 -12.99
C VAL A 65 6.66 15.64 -11.78
N LEU A 66 7.44 15.71 -10.70
CA LEU A 66 7.06 15.14 -9.41
C LEU A 66 6.29 16.20 -8.62
N ILE A 67 5.08 15.85 -8.22
CA ILE A 67 4.22 16.69 -7.39
C ILE A 67 3.91 15.97 -6.09
N HIS A 68 3.98 16.68 -4.97
CA HIS A 68 3.53 16.16 -3.69
C HIS A 68 2.03 16.39 -3.56
N ILE A 69 1.29 15.30 -3.34
CA ILE A 69 -0.16 15.31 -3.11
C ILE A 69 -0.37 14.68 -1.73
N PRO A 70 -1.12 15.33 -0.83
CA PRO A 70 -1.39 14.75 0.48
C PRO A 70 -2.22 13.46 0.36
N GLU A 71 -2.12 12.58 1.37
CA GLU A 71 -2.63 11.21 1.27
C GLU A 71 -4.16 11.16 1.08
N ASP A 72 -4.90 12.09 1.69
CA ASP A 72 -6.36 12.21 1.55
C ASP A 72 -6.74 12.43 0.08
N MET A 73 -6.11 13.40 -0.59
CA MET A 73 -6.33 13.66 -2.01
C MET A 73 -5.86 12.50 -2.87
N HIS A 74 -4.76 11.86 -2.51
CA HIS A 74 -4.23 10.72 -3.26
C HIS A 74 -5.15 9.49 -3.18
N ARG A 75 -5.86 9.30 -2.05
CA ARG A 75 -6.93 8.29 -1.95
C ARG A 75 -8.09 8.60 -2.88
N THR A 76 -8.56 9.85 -2.93
CA THR A 76 -9.63 10.26 -3.86
C THR A 76 -9.23 10.00 -5.32
N LEU A 77 -8.00 10.32 -5.70
CA LEU A 77 -7.50 10.04 -7.05
C LEU A 77 -7.46 8.54 -7.38
N ARG A 78 -7.09 7.68 -6.41
CA ARG A 78 -7.13 6.23 -6.56
C ARG A 78 -8.55 5.70 -6.72
N GLN A 79 -9.51 6.27 -6.01
CA GLN A 79 -10.92 5.92 -6.15
C GLN A 79 -11.44 6.27 -7.55
N LEU A 80 -11.16 7.48 -8.03
CA LEU A 80 -11.50 7.91 -9.40
C LEU A 80 -10.87 7.00 -10.46
N SER A 81 -9.63 6.53 -10.23
CA SER A 81 -8.98 5.55 -11.10
C SER A 81 -9.78 4.27 -11.27
N VAL A 82 -10.29 3.71 -10.18
CA VAL A 82 -11.12 2.50 -10.24
C VAL A 82 -12.42 2.78 -10.97
N GLU A 83 -13.06 3.91 -10.71
CA GLU A 83 -14.33 4.31 -11.33
C GLU A 83 -14.20 4.51 -12.85
N GLU A 84 -13.08 5.06 -13.31
CA GLU A 84 -12.78 5.25 -14.73
C GLU A 84 -12.19 3.99 -15.41
N GLY A 85 -12.32 2.81 -14.79
CA GLY A 85 -11.90 1.53 -15.39
C GLY A 85 -10.42 1.19 -15.17
N GLY A 86 -9.81 1.72 -14.10
CA GLY A 86 -8.41 1.49 -13.75
C GLY A 86 -7.44 2.39 -14.51
N GLU A 87 -7.87 3.57 -14.97
CA GLU A 87 -6.97 4.52 -15.63
C GLU A 87 -5.79 4.89 -14.72
N PRO A 88 -4.57 5.00 -15.24
CA PRO A 88 -3.42 5.35 -14.42
C PRO A 88 -3.58 6.77 -13.87
N LEU A 89 -3.19 6.99 -12.61
CA LEU A 89 -3.29 8.29 -11.93
C LEU A 89 -2.67 9.45 -12.73
N THR A 90 -1.64 9.17 -13.52
CA THR A 90 -1.02 10.17 -14.40
C THR A 90 -1.98 10.71 -15.47
N VAL A 91 -2.89 9.89 -16.00
CA VAL A 91 -3.87 10.32 -17.01
C VAL A 91 -5.01 11.10 -16.36
N ILE A 92 -5.49 10.63 -15.20
CA ILE A 92 -6.56 11.32 -14.44
C ILE A 92 -6.10 12.71 -14.00
N THR A 93 -4.93 12.77 -13.35
CA THR A 93 -4.35 14.05 -12.90
C THR A 93 -4.08 15.00 -14.06
N GLU A 94 -3.65 14.48 -15.21
CA GLU A 94 -3.48 15.27 -16.43
C GLU A 94 -4.82 15.84 -16.93
N ARG A 95 -5.87 15.01 -17.02
CA ARG A 95 -7.20 15.43 -17.46
C ARG A 95 -7.76 16.52 -16.55
N LEU A 96 -7.67 16.32 -15.23
CA LEU A 96 -8.07 17.31 -14.23
C LEU A 96 -7.30 18.62 -14.36
N LEU A 97 -5.97 18.54 -14.57
CA LEU A 97 -5.14 19.72 -14.76
C LEU A 97 -5.53 20.48 -16.04
N ARG A 98 -5.76 19.78 -17.16
CA ARG A 98 -6.21 20.41 -18.41
C ARG A 98 -7.57 21.10 -18.23
N GLN A 99 -8.53 20.43 -17.60
CA GLN A 99 -9.85 21.02 -17.30
C GLN A 99 -9.72 22.30 -16.46
N TYR A 100 -8.91 22.25 -15.39
CA TYR A 100 -8.64 23.43 -14.56
C TYR A 100 -8.01 24.57 -15.36
N LEU A 101 -7.02 24.27 -16.21
CA LEU A 101 -6.37 25.27 -17.05
C LEU A 101 -7.34 25.91 -18.05
N VAL A 102 -8.21 25.12 -18.69
CA VAL A 102 -9.26 25.61 -19.60
C VAL A 102 -10.23 26.53 -18.85
N GLN A 103 -10.68 26.12 -17.65
CA GLN A 103 -11.55 26.95 -16.81
C GLN A 103 -10.91 28.29 -16.43
N ARG A 104 -9.58 28.34 -16.31
CA ARG A 104 -8.79 29.56 -16.06
C ARG A 104 -8.52 30.39 -17.32
N GLY A 105 -9.03 29.97 -18.49
CA GLY A 105 -8.88 30.67 -19.77
C GLY A 105 -7.69 30.20 -20.61
N HIS A 106 -6.96 29.15 -20.21
CA HIS A 106 -5.86 28.59 -21.01
C HIS A 106 -6.41 27.60 -22.05
N THR A 107 -6.90 28.12 -23.17
CA THR A 107 -7.57 27.34 -24.24
C THR A 107 -6.63 26.44 -25.05
N ARG A 108 -5.30 26.60 -24.92
CA ARG A 108 -4.32 25.72 -25.56
C ARG A 108 -4.45 24.24 -25.13
N PHE A 109 -5.09 23.99 -23.99
CA PHE A 109 -5.25 22.67 -23.38
C PHE A 109 -6.69 22.14 -23.45
N ALA A 110 -7.54 22.74 -24.29
CA ALA A 110 -8.88 22.22 -24.56
C ALA A 110 -8.81 20.75 -25.04
N PRO A 111 -9.80 19.92 -24.65
CA PRO A 111 -9.83 18.50 -24.97
C PRO A 111 -9.88 18.22 -26.48
#